data_AF-A0AAW8G3L4-F1
#
_entry.id   AF-A0AAW8G3L4-F1
#
_cell.length_a   1.000
_cell.length_b   1.000
_cell.length_c   1.000
_cell.angle_alpha   90.00
_cell.angle_beta   90.00
_cell.angle_gamma   90.00
#
_symmetry.space_group_name_H-M   'P 1'
#
loop_
_entity.id
_entity.type
_entity.pdbx_description
1 polymer ?
#
loop_
_entity_poly.entity_id
_entity_poly.type
_entity_poly.pdbx_seq_one_letter_code
_entity_poly.pdbx_strand_id
1 'polypeptide(L)'
;MVALRLAIKQRKNKDLILIHHSDRGLQYCANEYQKVLSKNRIKPSMTQNADPYENAVSERINGILKQEFNIDKYNKDLPIMKQIIRNS
;
A
#
# COMPACT_ATOMS: atom_id res chain seq x y z
N MET A 1 -5.90 -4.42 5.65
CA MET A 1 -6.25 -5.47 4.64
C MET A 1 -7.07 -4.98 3.43
N VAL A 2 -7.94 -3.96 3.55
CA VAL A 2 -8.82 -3.50 2.45
C VAL A 2 -8.06 -3.12 1.18
N ALA A 3 -6.97 -2.34 1.31
CA ALA A 3 -6.17 -1.87 0.18
C ALA A 3 -5.57 -3.02 -0.66
N LEU A 4 -4.95 -4.02 -0.02
CA LEU A 4 -4.37 -5.18 -0.72
C LEU A 4 -5.43 -5.92 -1.54
N ARG A 5 -6.63 -6.14 -0.99
CA ARG A 5 -7.72 -6.83 -1.70
C ARG A 5 -8.21 -6.03 -2.91
N LEU A 6 -8.30 -4.70 -2.79
CA LEU A 6 -8.67 -3.84 -3.91
C LEU A 6 -7.61 -3.87 -5.01
N ALA A 7 -6.33 -3.78 -4.66
CA ALA A 7 -5.23 -3.85 -5.62
C ALA A 7 -5.22 -5.20 -6.38
N ILE A 8 -5.40 -6.31 -5.67
CA ILE A 8 -5.51 -7.64 -6.28
C ILE A 8 -6.72 -7.73 -7.23
N LYS A 9 -7.87 -7.15 -6.85
CA LYS A 9 -9.08 -7.14 -7.67
C LYS A 9 -8.92 -6.32 -8.95
N GLN A 10 -8.22 -5.18 -8.87
CA GLN A 10 -8.00 -4.27 -10.00
C GLN A 10 -6.86 -4.71 -10.93
N ARG A 11 -6.08 -5.72 -10.52
CA ARG A 11 -4.96 -6.26 -11.30
C ARG A 11 -5.47 -6.88 -12.60
N LYS A 12 -4.98 -6.35 -13.74
CA LYS A 12 -5.35 -6.81 -15.08
C LYS A 12 -4.66 -8.12 -15.48
N ASN A 13 -3.34 -8.20 -15.32
CA ASN A 13 -2.56 -9.37 -15.75
C ASN A 13 -2.19 -10.24 -14.55
N LYS A 14 -2.88 -11.38 -14.38
CA LYS A 14 -2.70 -12.31 -13.25
C LYS A 14 -1.58 -13.33 -13.47
N ASP A 15 -1.07 -13.44 -14.69
CA ASP A 15 -0.08 -14.47 -15.05
C ASP A 15 1.36 -14.02 -14.74
N LEU A 16 1.58 -12.71 -14.58
CA LEU A 16 2.88 -12.19 -14.16
C LEU A 16 3.24 -12.63 -12.74
N ILE A 17 4.51 -12.96 -12.52
CA ILE A 17 5.04 -13.16 -11.17
C ILE A 17 5.08 -11.79 -10.48
N LEU A 18 4.51 -11.71 -9.29
CA LEU A 18 4.44 -10.47 -8.52
C LEU A 18 5.16 -10.60 -7.19
N ILE A 19 5.97 -9.61 -6.87
CA ILE A 19 6.57 -9.43 -5.55
C ILE A 19 5.82 -8.30 -4.85
N HIS A 20 5.34 -8.56 -3.63
CA HIS A 20 4.80 -7.53 -2.75
C HIS A 20 5.90 -7.11 -1.78
N HIS A 21 6.47 -5.94 -2.01
CA HIS A 21 7.45 -5.35 -1.10
C HIS A 21 6.77 -4.54 0.00
N SER A 22 7.17 -4.74 1.25
CA SER A 22 6.64 -4.00 2.42
C SER A 22 7.69 -3.87 3.51
N ASP A 23 7.44 -2.99 4.49
CA ASP A 23 8.19 -3.01 5.75
C ASP A 23 7.83 -4.22 6.64
N ARG A 24 8.48 -4.37 7.80
CA ARG A 24 8.18 -5.40 8.82
C ARG A 24 7.04 -5.05 9.78
N GLY A 25 6.17 -4.11 9.43
CA GLY A 25 5.05 -3.71 10.25
C GLY A 25 4.15 -4.91 10.61
N LEU A 26 3.55 -4.85 11.80
CA LEU A 26 2.76 -5.96 12.37
C LEU A 26 1.66 -6.45 11.41
N GLN A 27 1.01 -5.54 10.68
CA GLN A 27 -0.02 -5.88 9.71
C GLN A 27 0.52 -6.78 8.58
N TYR A 28 1.73 -6.53 8.09
CA TYR A 28 2.33 -7.29 7.00
C TYR A 28 2.84 -8.64 7.49
N CYS A 29 3.31 -8.72 8.74
CA CYS A 29 3.71 -9.96 9.38
C CYS A 29 2.52 -10.88 9.75
N ALA A 30 1.29 -10.34 9.79
CA ALA A 30 0.12 -11.10 10.21
C ALA A 30 -0.17 -12.30 9.28
N ASN A 31 -0.49 -13.44 9.88
CA ASN A 31 -0.80 -14.68 9.15
C ASN A 31 -1.93 -14.50 8.14
N GLU A 32 -2.95 -13.72 8.47
CA GLU A 32 -4.06 -13.45 7.54
C GLU A 32 -3.61 -12.69 6.29
N TYR A 33 -2.67 -11.74 6.45
CA TYR A 33 -2.11 -10.98 5.35
C TYR A 33 -1.27 -11.89 4.44
N GLN A 34 -0.39 -12.69 5.02
CA GLN A 34 0.45 -13.65 4.30
C GLN A 34 -0.39 -14.71 3.55
N LYS A 35 -1.48 -15.19 4.17
CA LYS A 35 -2.45 -16.09 3.50
C LYS A 35 -3.06 -15.46 2.26
N VAL A 36 -3.40 -14.17 2.29
CA VAL A 36 -3.95 -13.46 1.12
C VAL A 36 -2.91 -13.36 -0.01
N LEU A 37 -1.64 -13.07 0.31
CA LEU A 37 -0.57 -13.03 -0.69
C LEU A 37 -0.35 -14.41 -1.34
N SER A 38 -0.23 -15.45 -0.51
CA SER A 38 -0.05 -16.83 -0.96
C SER A 38 -1.20 -17.30 -1.87
N LYS A 39 -2.46 -17.06 -1.48
CA LYS A 39 -3.65 -17.40 -2.27
C LYS A 39 -3.66 -16.76 -3.67
N ASN A 40 -3.02 -15.61 -3.82
CA ASN A 40 -2.95 -14.88 -5.09
C ASN A 40 -1.60 -15.05 -5.82
N ARG A 41 -0.77 -16.02 -5.42
CA ARG A 41 0.56 -16.30 -6.00
C ARG A 41 1.48 -15.06 -6.00
N ILE A 42 1.41 -14.27 -4.92
CA ILE A 42 2.23 -13.07 -4.73
C ILE A 42 3.35 -13.41 -3.73
N LYS A 43 4.60 -13.18 -4.12
CA LYS A 43 5.76 -13.43 -3.26
C LYS A 43 5.96 -12.24 -2.30
N PRO A 44 5.89 -12.42 -0.98
CA PRO A 44 6.23 -11.35 -0.04
C PRO A 44 7.75 -11.09 -0.05
N SER A 45 8.13 -9.82 0.04
CA SER A 45 9.51 -9.37 0.28
C SER A 45 9.45 -8.28 1.35
N MET A 46 9.85 -8.59 2.58
CA MET A 46 9.84 -7.61 3.66
C MET A 46 11.25 -7.09 3.92
N THR A 47 11.35 -5.83 4.34
CA THR A 47 12.61 -5.25 4.85
C THR A 47 13.17 -6.13 5.98
N GLN A 48 14.48 -6.17 6.15
CA GLN A 48 15.08 -7.00 7.22
C GLN A 48 15.26 -6.21 8.51
N ASN A 49 15.69 -4.96 8.37
CA ASN A 49 15.80 -3.98 9.43
C ASN A 49 14.80 -2.85 9.13
N ALA A 50 14.37 -2.09 10.13
CA ALA A 50 13.54 -0.90 9.92
C ALA A 50 14.38 0.24 9.32
N ASP A 51 15.17 -0.07 8.30
CA ASP A 51 16.06 0.85 7.61
C ASP A 51 15.20 1.80 6.75
N PRO A 52 15.21 3.11 7.02
CA PRO A 52 14.46 4.09 6.23
C PRO A 52 14.82 4.05 4.74
N TYR A 53 16.04 3.64 4.37
CA TYR A 53 16.44 3.55 2.97
C TYR A 53 15.65 2.49 2.19
N GLU A 54 15.26 1.38 2.83
CA GLU A 54 14.47 0.34 2.16
C GLU A 54 13.02 0.81 1.89
N ASN A 55 12.55 1.83 2.62
CA ASN A 55 11.20 2.38 2.47
C ASN A 55 11.15 3.75 1.75
N ALA A 56 12.31 4.33 1.39
CA ALA A 56 12.41 5.69 0.89
C ALA A 56 11.54 5.98 -0.35
N VAL A 57 11.38 5.00 -1.25
CA VAL A 57 10.52 5.13 -2.44
C VAL A 57 9.05 5.24 -2.04
N SER A 58 8.58 4.38 -1.14
CA SER A 58 7.21 4.40 -0.63
C SER A 58 6.92 5.71 0.11
N GLU A 59 7.85 6.18 0.93
CA GLU A 59 7.73 7.43 1.67
C GLU A 59 7.69 8.64 0.75
N ARG A 60 8.53 8.67 -0.30
CA ARG A 60 8.50 9.72 -1.31
C ARG A 60 7.16 9.78 -2.03
N ILE A 61 6.62 8.63 -2.45
CA ILE A 61 5.30 8.57 -3.10
C ILE A 61 4.22 9.07 -2.14
N ASN A 62 4.24 8.63 -0.89
CA ASN A 62 3.29 9.08 0.12
C ASN A 62 3.39 10.59 0.38
N GLY A 63 4.61 11.15 0.38
CA GLY A 63 4.85 12.59 0.53
C GLY A 63 4.26 13.39 -0.63
N ILE A 64 4.51 12.96 -1.86
CA ILE A 64 3.92 13.58 -3.06
C ILE A 64 2.40 13.55 -2.97
N LEU A 65 1.79 12.40 -2.67
CA LEU A 65 0.34 12.29 -2.55
C LEU A 65 -0.24 13.19 -1.46
N LYS A 66 0.42 13.27 -0.29
CA LYS A 66 -0.04 14.15 0.79
C LYS A 66 -0.01 15.61 0.35
N GLN A 67 1.04 16.02 -0.33
CA GLN A 67 1.23 17.38 -0.83
C GLN A 67 0.24 17.74 -1.94
N GLU A 68 0.14 16.93 -2.99
CA GLU A 68 -0.75 17.18 -4.13
C GLU A 68 -2.22 17.25 -3.71
N PHE A 69 -2.63 16.39 -2.79
CA PHE A 69 -4.03 16.33 -2.32
C PHE A 69 -4.28 17.11 -1.03
N ASN A 70 -3.30 17.85 -0.50
CA ASN A 70 -3.37 18.58 0.78
C ASN A 70 -3.93 17.73 1.94
N ILE A 71 -3.60 16.44 1.98
CA ILE A 71 -4.19 15.47 2.93
C ILE A 71 -3.75 15.77 4.37
N ASP A 72 -2.53 16.27 4.54
CA ASP A 72 -1.94 16.62 5.83
C ASP A 72 -2.46 17.96 6.39
N LYS A 73 -2.90 18.86 5.51
CA LYS A 73 -3.35 20.20 5.86
C LYS A 73 -4.78 20.26 6.37
N TYR A 74 -5.62 19.31 5.97
CA TYR A 74 -7.03 19.30 6.30
C TYR A 74 -7.41 18.00 7.03
N ASN A 75 -7.68 18.09 8.33
CA ASN A 75 -8.25 16.99 9.10
C ASN A 75 -9.74 16.81 8.75
N LYS A 76 -10.01 16.36 7.52
CA LYS A 76 -11.36 16.24 6.94
C LYS A 76 -11.82 14.79 7.01
N ASP A 77 -13.13 14.62 7.13
CA ASP A 77 -13.72 13.29 7.16
C ASP A 77 -13.40 12.51 5.87
N LEU A 78 -13.27 11.19 6.01
CA LEU A 78 -12.95 10.26 4.92
C LEU A 78 -13.82 10.43 3.65
N PRO A 79 -15.14 10.74 3.72
CA PRO A 79 -15.94 11.01 2.53
C PRO A 79 -15.46 12.23 1.74
N ILE A 80 -15.07 13.31 2.43
CA ILE A 80 -14.58 14.55 1.80
C ILE A 80 -13.23 14.28 1.13
N MET A 81 -12.32 13.57 1.81
CA MET A 81 -11.04 13.18 1.23
C MET A 81 -11.22 12.36 -0.05
N LYS A 82 -12.14 11.39 -0.06
CA LYS A 82 -12.45 10.60 -1.27
C LYS A 82 -12.97 11.45 -2.42
N GLN A 83 -13.75 12.49 -2.13
CA GLN A 83 -14.29 13.38 -3.15
C GLN A 83 -13.20 14.30 -3.73
N ILE A 84 -12.29 14.82 -2.90
CA ILE A 84 -11.13 15.60 -3.34
C ILE A 84 -10.25 14.78 -4.29
N ILE A 85 -9.90 13.54 -3.88
CA ILE A 85 -9.08 12.65 -4.71
C ILE A 85 -9.77 12.30 -6.04
N ARG A 86 -11.10 12.16 -6.05
CA ARG A 86 -11.86 11.84 -7.28
C ARG A 86 -11.94 13.02 -8.26
N ASN A 87 -11.85 14.25 -7.76
CA ASN A 87 -12.03 15.47 -8.54
C ASN A 87 -10.70 16.16 -8.92
N SER A 88 -9.56 15.59 -8.53
CA SER A 88 -8.24 16.01 -9.02
C SER A 88 -7.86 15.16 -10.23
#